data_AF-A0ABD1H7E5-F1
#
_entry.id   AF-A0ABD1H7E5-F1
#
_cell.length_a   1.000
_cell.length_b   1.000
_cell.length_c   1.000
_cell.angle_alpha   90.00
_cell.angle_beta   90.00
_cell.angle_gamma   90.00
#
_symmetry.space_group_name_H-M   'P 1'
#
loop_
_entity.id
_entity.type
_entity.pdbx_description
1 polymer ?
#
loop_
_entity_poly.entity_id
_entity_poly.type
_entity_poly.pdbx_seq_one_letter_code
_entity_poly.pdbx_strand_id
1 'polypeptide(L)'
;MSRSLAAAAVVLLAVALVAAASEDSKLVEEGDVEVAAFSNATGTELGGNKTMPKEDTFADMIDRALEKEFTENEDRNEVNDAGSFNNSVAEQQAVLETVARVKPKKNETKEEKSFKFNQVFNLDNDNGAEETPTLIDRKDNVFIISNFKSKYPVLQLDLRLISDLVVVIVSATCGGIAFACAGQPVLTGYLLAGSLVGPGGLNVISEMVQVETVAQFGVIFLLFALGLEFSTTKLRVVRAVAILGGLLQILFFMCLCGVIASACGGRTSEGVFIGAFLSMSSTAVVYKFLMEKNSTNALHGQVTIGTLILQDCAVGLLFAMLPVLGGTSGVMQGVISMTKSLVVLIAFLAALTILSRTCVPWFLKLMISLSSQTNELYQLASVAFCLLVAWTSDKLGLSLELGSFAAGVMIATTDLGQHTLEQVEPIRNMFAALFLASIGMLIHVHFLWNHVDILLASVILVVIVKTIVISAVVKGFGYNNKTALLVGMSLAQIGEFAFVLLSRASNLHLVEGKVYLLLLGTTALSLVTTPLLFKLIPAVVHLGILLRWFSPESQVELVLKGDVLRSDSTKQRIALISKDLLIHEG
;
A
#
# COMPACT_ATOMS: atom_id res chain seq x y z
N MET A 1 -33.05 5.08 -28.81
CA MET A 1 -31.99 6.09 -28.93
C MET A 1 -31.94 7.06 -27.73
N SER A 2 -33.04 7.74 -27.36
CA SER A 2 -33.06 8.79 -26.33
C SER A 2 -32.42 8.44 -24.97
N ARG A 3 -32.64 7.23 -24.43
CA ARG A 3 -32.09 6.82 -23.12
C ARG A 3 -30.57 6.76 -23.05
N SER A 4 -29.87 6.57 -24.18
CA SER A 4 -28.39 6.56 -24.19
C SER A 4 -27.79 7.97 -24.20
N LEU A 5 -28.47 8.95 -24.83
CA LEU A 5 -28.04 10.34 -24.78
C LEU A 5 -28.19 10.93 -23.38
N ALA A 6 -29.24 10.57 -22.65
CA ALA A 6 -29.41 11.02 -21.26
C ALA A 6 -28.26 10.56 -20.34
N ALA A 7 -27.82 9.30 -20.47
CA ALA A 7 -26.67 8.80 -19.70
C ALA A 7 -25.35 9.49 -20.10
N ALA A 8 -25.12 9.68 -21.41
CA ALA A 8 -23.95 10.42 -21.89
C ALA A 8 -23.95 11.89 -21.44
N ALA A 9 -25.11 12.55 -21.43
CA ALA A 9 -25.27 13.92 -20.95
C ALA A 9 -25.00 14.05 -19.44
N VAL A 10 -25.42 13.07 -18.62
CA VAL A 10 -25.11 13.06 -17.17
C VAL A 10 -23.61 12.85 -16.93
N VAL A 11 -22.94 11.98 -17.71
CA VAL A 11 -21.48 11.81 -17.62
C VAL A 11 -20.74 13.07 -18.07
N LEU A 12 -21.16 13.72 -19.16
CA LEU A 12 -20.61 15.01 -19.61
C LEU A 12 -20.83 16.12 -18.58
N LEU A 13 -21.98 16.18 -17.93
CA LEU A 13 -22.28 17.16 -16.87
C LEU A 13 -21.41 16.94 -15.62
N ALA A 14 -21.17 15.68 -15.25
CA ALA A 14 -20.28 15.32 -14.14
C ALA A 14 -18.81 15.66 -14.45
N VAL A 15 -18.36 15.42 -15.69
CA VAL A 15 -17.02 15.82 -16.15
C VAL A 15 -16.87 17.34 -16.20
N ALA A 16 -17.90 18.08 -16.62
CA ALA A 16 -17.89 19.54 -16.60
C ALA A 16 -17.81 20.13 -15.18
N LEU A 17 -18.45 19.50 -14.20
CA LEU A 17 -18.34 19.88 -12.78
C LEU A 17 -16.92 19.66 -12.21
N VAL A 18 -16.26 18.56 -12.59
CA VAL A 18 -14.86 18.30 -12.21
C VAL A 18 -13.89 19.26 -12.92
N ALA A 19 -14.17 19.62 -14.18
CA ALA A 19 -13.36 20.59 -14.93
C ALA A 19 -13.52 22.03 -14.39
N ALA A 20 -14.73 22.45 -14.03
CA ALA A 20 -14.99 23.79 -13.49
C ALA A 20 -14.21 24.05 -12.17
N ALA A 21 -14.04 23.03 -11.33
CA ALA A 21 -13.23 23.11 -10.10
C ALA A 21 -11.72 23.32 -10.35
N SER A 22 -11.25 23.25 -11.61
CA SER A 22 -9.84 23.43 -11.98
C SER A 22 -9.48 24.83 -12.48
N GLU A 23 -10.45 25.66 -12.88
CA GLU A 23 -10.16 26.94 -13.54
C GLU A 23 -9.85 28.09 -12.56
N ASP A 24 -10.42 28.10 -11.35
CA ASP A 24 -10.25 29.18 -10.36
C ASP A 24 -8.81 29.33 -9.81
N SER A 25 -7.89 28.40 -10.11
CA SER A 25 -6.52 28.39 -9.55
C SER A 25 -5.44 29.08 -10.41
N LYS A 26 -5.78 29.65 -11.58
CA LYS A 26 -4.78 30.12 -12.57
C LYS A 26 -4.14 31.51 -12.32
N LEU A 27 -4.35 32.15 -11.17
CA LEU A 27 -3.96 33.55 -10.95
C LEU A 27 -2.81 33.81 -9.96
N VAL A 28 -2.16 32.78 -9.41
CA VAL A 28 -1.05 32.97 -8.46
C VAL A 28 0.05 31.92 -8.66
N GLU A 29 0.98 32.18 -9.58
CA GLU A 29 2.40 31.75 -9.49
C GLU A 29 3.23 32.39 -10.62
N GLU A 30 4.00 33.42 -10.28
CA GLU A 30 5.07 34.00 -11.12
C GLU A 30 6.20 34.43 -10.16
N GLY A 31 7.43 33.95 -10.35
CA GLY A 31 8.53 34.16 -9.40
C GLY A 31 9.74 33.24 -9.65
N ASP A 32 10.69 33.73 -10.44
CA ASP A 32 11.88 33.00 -10.92
C ASP A 32 12.94 32.69 -9.85
N VAL A 33 13.73 31.63 -10.08
CA VAL A 33 15.17 31.58 -9.74
C VAL A 33 15.95 30.80 -10.82
N GLU A 34 17.02 31.40 -11.34
CA GLU A 34 17.88 30.85 -12.40
C GLU A 34 18.92 29.81 -11.91
N VAL A 35 19.44 29.03 -12.86
CA VAL A 35 20.56 28.08 -12.71
C VAL A 35 21.83 28.70 -13.28
N ALA A 36 22.98 28.53 -12.60
CA ALA A 36 24.29 28.79 -13.17
C ALA A 36 25.32 27.70 -12.79
N ALA A 37 26.01 27.17 -13.79
CA ALA A 37 27.14 26.24 -13.65
C ALA A 37 28.40 26.88 -14.24
N PHE A 38 29.60 26.54 -13.74
CA PHE A 38 30.87 26.86 -14.40
C PHE A 38 31.98 25.85 -14.11
N SER A 39 32.97 25.79 -15.01
CA SER A 39 33.98 24.74 -15.13
C SER A 39 35.43 25.26 -15.23
N ASN A 40 36.39 24.32 -15.27
CA ASN A 40 37.77 24.39 -15.83
C ASN A 40 39.00 24.53 -14.89
N ALA A 41 39.69 23.40 -14.72
CA ALA A 41 41.05 23.06 -15.23
C ALA A 41 42.26 24.02 -15.10
N THR A 42 43.40 23.48 -14.60
CA THR A 42 44.75 23.35 -15.25
C THR A 42 45.76 22.78 -14.21
N GLY A 43 46.48 21.67 -14.47
CA GLY A 43 47.91 21.64 -14.86
C GLY A 43 48.83 21.09 -13.72
N THR A 44 50.12 20.71 -13.85
CA THR A 44 50.99 20.32 -15.00
C THR A 44 52.31 19.64 -14.49
N GLU A 45 52.62 18.41 -14.93
CA GLU A 45 53.97 17.72 -14.91
C GLU A 45 54.65 17.40 -13.53
N LEU A 46 55.65 16.50 -13.36
CA LEU A 46 56.66 15.89 -14.26
C LEU A 46 57.23 14.55 -13.67
N GLY A 47 57.61 13.56 -14.52
CA GLY A 47 58.48 12.35 -14.36
C GLY A 47 58.74 11.63 -12.99
N GLY A 48 58.99 10.31 -12.89
CA GLY A 48 59.10 9.23 -13.88
C GLY A 48 60.33 8.31 -13.66
N ASN A 49 60.15 7.06 -13.20
CA ASN A 49 60.98 5.91 -13.61
C ASN A 49 60.33 4.55 -13.25
N LYS A 50 60.79 3.44 -13.87
CA LYS A 50 60.12 2.13 -13.88
C LYS A 50 61.07 0.99 -13.49
N THR A 51 60.68 0.17 -12.51
CA THR A 51 61.26 -1.17 -12.27
C THR A 51 60.27 -2.13 -11.60
N MET A 52 60.23 -3.36 -12.11
CA MET A 52 59.57 -4.57 -11.59
C MET A 52 60.29 -5.78 -12.24
N PRO A 53 60.13 -7.04 -11.78
CA PRO A 53 59.29 -7.52 -10.68
C PRO A 53 60.03 -8.42 -9.66
N LYS A 54 59.33 -8.83 -8.60
CA LYS A 54 59.47 -10.15 -7.97
C LYS A 54 58.13 -10.58 -7.37
N GLU A 55 57.89 -11.87 -7.28
CA GLU A 55 56.58 -12.44 -6.94
C GLU A 55 56.34 -12.38 -5.42
N ASP A 56 55.41 -11.54 -4.99
CA ASP A 56 54.97 -11.43 -3.60
C ASP A 56 53.93 -12.52 -3.29
N THR A 57 54.10 -13.23 -2.16
CA THR A 57 53.14 -14.24 -1.70
C THR A 57 52.00 -13.56 -0.96
N PHE A 58 50.79 -14.16 -0.94
CA PHE A 58 49.59 -13.57 -0.31
C PHE A 58 49.78 -13.14 1.16
N ALA A 59 50.70 -13.80 1.89
CA ALA A 59 51.11 -13.40 3.24
C ALA A 59 51.82 -12.04 3.27
N ASP A 60 52.82 -11.81 2.40
CA ASP A 60 53.56 -10.53 2.32
C ASP A 60 52.68 -9.36 1.84
N MET A 61 51.49 -9.66 1.29
CA MET A 61 50.48 -8.67 0.92
C MET A 61 49.57 -8.28 2.10
N ILE A 62 49.32 -9.23 3.02
CA ILE A 62 48.56 -8.98 4.26
C ILE A 62 49.45 -8.27 5.29
N ASP A 63 50.70 -8.71 5.46
CA ASP A 63 51.62 -8.05 6.40
C ASP A 63 51.89 -6.59 6.00
N ARG A 64 52.09 -6.29 4.69
CA ARG A 64 52.17 -4.90 4.21
C ARG A 64 50.87 -4.11 4.30
N ALA A 65 49.71 -4.75 4.30
CA ALA A 65 48.44 -4.06 4.52
C ALA A 65 48.28 -3.69 6.00
N LEU A 66 48.54 -4.64 6.91
CA LEU A 66 48.53 -4.42 8.35
C LEU A 66 49.57 -3.39 8.79
N GLU A 67 50.83 -3.53 8.37
CA GLU A 67 51.91 -2.63 8.79
C GLU A 67 51.71 -1.20 8.24
N LYS A 68 50.98 -1.04 7.13
CA LYS A 68 50.58 0.28 6.62
C LYS A 68 49.36 0.87 7.35
N GLU A 69 48.48 0.05 7.92
CA GLU A 69 47.32 0.49 8.70
C GLU A 69 47.67 0.76 10.17
N PHE A 70 48.76 0.16 10.68
CA PHE A 70 49.19 0.29 12.08
C PHE A 70 50.45 1.14 12.32
N THR A 71 51.13 1.65 11.29
CA THR A 71 52.36 2.48 11.43
C THR A 71 52.21 3.92 10.93
N GLU A 72 51.04 4.54 11.12
CA GLU A 72 50.86 6.01 11.00
C GLU A 72 50.76 6.73 12.37
N ASN A 73 51.11 6.04 13.46
CA ASN A 73 51.18 6.62 14.82
C ASN A 73 52.47 6.22 15.56
N GLU A 74 53.65 6.56 15.03
CA GLU A 74 54.83 6.92 15.84
C GLU A 74 55.92 7.61 14.99
N ASP A 75 56.73 8.44 15.65
CA ASP A 75 57.88 9.19 15.13
C ASP A 75 57.70 10.22 13.99
N ARG A 76 57.39 11.47 14.41
CA ARG A 76 58.12 12.66 13.93
C ARG A 76 58.15 13.77 14.99
N ASN A 77 59.35 14.07 15.50
CA ASN A 77 59.66 15.05 16.53
C ASN A 77 58.79 16.32 16.53
N GLU A 78 57.94 16.48 17.55
CA GLU A 78 57.48 17.81 17.98
C GLU A 78 58.44 18.41 19.00
N VAL A 79 58.79 19.67 18.80
CA VAL A 79 59.40 20.50 19.85
C VAL A 79 58.29 20.85 20.85
N ASN A 80 58.55 20.65 22.14
CA ASN A 80 57.63 20.92 23.25
C ASN A 80 56.84 22.23 23.10
N ASP A 81 55.52 22.13 22.92
CA ASP A 81 54.57 23.20 23.21
C ASP A 81 53.37 22.59 23.95
N ALA A 82 53.34 22.75 25.29
CA ALA A 82 52.48 22.01 26.21
C ALA A 82 51.01 22.50 26.24
N GLY A 83 50.43 22.75 25.07
CA GLY A 83 49.08 23.32 24.92
C GLY A 83 48.51 23.23 23.50
N SER A 84 48.92 22.24 22.71
CA SER A 84 48.37 22.00 21.38
C SER A 84 47.02 21.26 21.45
N PHE A 85 46.01 21.80 20.78
CA PHE A 85 44.63 21.29 20.73
C PHE A 85 44.54 19.80 20.32
N ASN A 86 45.49 19.30 19.52
CA ASN A 86 45.52 17.91 19.08
C ASN A 86 45.69 16.90 20.24
N ASN A 87 46.50 17.21 21.26
CA ASN A 87 46.73 16.25 22.36
C ASN A 87 45.49 16.05 23.23
N SER A 88 44.74 17.12 23.54
CA SER A 88 43.49 17.01 24.30
C SER A 88 42.38 16.25 23.56
N VAL A 89 42.37 16.30 22.22
CA VAL A 89 41.44 15.51 21.38
C VAL A 89 41.87 14.04 21.33
N ALA A 90 43.18 13.77 21.24
CA ALA A 90 43.73 12.41 21.21
C ALA A 90 43.53 11.67 22.55
N GLU A 91 43.76 12.33 23.70
CA GLU A 91 43.51 11.75 25.03
C GLU A 91 42.04 11.35 25.24
N GLN A 92 41.09 11.99 24.56
CA GLN A 92 39.66 11.69 24.63
C GLN A 92 39.15 10.78 23.49
N GLN A 93 40.02 10.27 22.61
CA GLN A 93 39.68 9.37 21.49
C GLN A 93 38.55 9.86 20.57
N ALA A 94 38.44 11.17 20.34
CA ALA A 94 37.40 11.76 19.51
C ALA A 94 37.80 11.87 18.02
N VAL A 95 36.88 11.56 17.12
CA VAL A 95 36.99 11.87 15.68
C VAL A 95 36.16 13.12 15.39
N LEU A 96 36.75 14.14 14.77
CA LEU A 96 36.02 15.38 14.43
C LEU A 96 35.13 15.19 13.19
N GLU A 97 33.82 15.28 13.39
CA GLU A 97 32.89 15.67 12.33
C GLU A 97 32.00 16.85 12.76
N THR A 98 31.79 17.78 11.82
CA THR A 98 30.88 18.94 11.81
C THR A 98 30.57 19.64 13.14
N VAL A 99 31.30 20.72 13.42
CA VAL A 99 31.13 21.56 14.62
C VAL A 99 30.07 22.65 14.39
N ALA A 100 29.01 22.68 15.21
CA ALA A 100 28.02 23.75 15.20
C ALA A 100 28.50 24.99 16.01
N ARG A 101 28.70 26.12 15.33
CA ARG A 101 29.05 27.39 16.00
C ARG A 101 27.83 28.05 16.63
N VAL A 102 27.68 27.94 17.94
CA VAL A 102 26.68 28.72 18.70
C VAL A 102 27.12 30.18 18.82
N LYS A 103 26.38 31.11 18.19
CA LYS A 103 26.47 32.55 18.50
C LYS A 103 25.36 32.91 19.50
N PRO A 104 25.68 33.37 20.73
CA PRO A 104 24.65 33.79 21.66
C PRO A 104 24.03 35.12 21.21
N LYS A 105 22.75 35.08 20.80
CA LYS A 105 21.93 36.30 20.64
C LYS A 105 21.12 36.50 21.92
N LYS A 106 21.66 37.33 22.83
CA LYS A 106 21.04 37.66 24.10
C LYS A 106 19.88 38.64 23.89
N ASN A 107 18.66 38.25 24.25
CA ASN A 107 17.66 39.10 24.90
C ASN A 107 16.50 38.24 25.40
N GLU A 108 16.28 38.28 26.71
CA GLU A 108 15.11 37.68 27.35
C GLU A 108 13.91 38.63 27.24
N THR A 109 12.71 38.08 27.11
CA THR A 109 11.51 38.73 27.68
C THR A 109 10.54 37.65 28.13
N LYS A 110 10.01 37.79 29.35
CA LYS A 110 9.07 36.83 29.95
C LYS A 110 7.71 36.95 29.28
N GLU A 111 7.03 35.83 29.07
CA GLU A 111 5.57 35.78 29.03
C GLU A 111 5.03 34.39 29.45
N GLU A 112 3.71 34.28 29.61
CA GLU A 112 3.11 33.52 30.71
C GLU A 112 2.90 32.00 30.49
N LYS A 113 2.96 31.24 31.60
CA LYS A 113 2.63 29.80 31.62
C LYS A 113 1.12 29.58 31.62
N SER A 114 0.52 29.41 30.44
CA SER A 114 -0.76 28.70 30.32
C SER A 114 -0.53 27.19 30.42
N PHE A 115 -1.32 26.50 31.25
CA PHE A 115 -1.31 25.04 31.37
C PHE A 115 -1.51 24.37 30.00
N LYS A 116 -0.64 23.40 29.65
CA LYS A 116 -0.78 22.54 28.46
C LYS A 116 -0.48 21.08 28.82
N PHE A 117 -1.38 20.19 28.40
CA PHE A 117 -1.29 18.73 28.57
C PHE A 117 -0.05 18.11 27.89
N ASN A 118 0.58 18.82 26.94
CA ASN A 118 1.78 18.40 26.20
C ASN A 118 3.04 18.13 27.05
N GLN A 119 3.08 18.54 28.33
CA GLN A 119 4.22 18.24 29.21
C GLN A 119 4.24 16.80 29.76
N VAL A 120 3.18 16.01 29.58
CA VAL A 120 3.17 14.59 30.01
C VAL A 120 3.81 13.67 28.95
N PHE A 121 3.90 14.12 27.70
CA PHE A 121 4.42 13.32 26.57
C PHE A 121 5.73 13.85 25.96
N ASN A 122 6.17 15.06 26.31
CA ASN A 122 7.54 15.51 26.01
C ASN A 122 8.47 15.08 27.14
N LEU A 123 8.99 13.85 27.05
CA LEU A 123 10.02 13.31 27.95
C LEU A 123 11.45 13.46 27.38
N ASP A 124 11.60 14.13 26.24
CA ASP A 124 12.89 14.62 25.76
C ASP A 124 13.21 15.98 26.41
N ASN A 125 14.08 15.93 27.41
CA ASN A 125 15.22 16.84 27.68
C ASN A 125 15.50 17.07 29.19
N ASP A 126 14.91 16.25 30.09
CA ASP A 126 15.19 16.28 31.54
C ASP A 126 16.09 15.10 31.99
N ASN A 127 16.90 14.57 31.07
CA ASN A 127 18.16 13.91 31.44
C ASN A 127 19.08 15.00 31.99
N GLY A 128 18.94 15.27 33.28
CA GLY A 128 19.45 16.47 33.92
C GLY A 128 20.97 16.58 33.80
N ALA A 129 21.42 17.64 33.14
CA ALA A 129 22.75 18.25 33.25
C ALA A 129 23.94 17.28 33.42
N GLU A 130 23.99 16.20 32.63
CA GLU A 130 25.29 15.59 32.32
C GLU A 130 26.08 16.65 31.54
N GLU A 131 27.19 17.10 32.13
CA GLU A 131 28.05 18.12 31.56
C GLU A 131 28.57 17.66 30.20
N THR A 132 27.88 18.03 29.11
CA THR A 132 28.37 17.75 27.75
C THR A 132 29.74 18.41 27.62
N PRO A 133 30.85 17.65 27.56
CA PRO A 133 32.15 18.25 27.81
C PRO A 133 32.51 19.13 26.64
N THR A 134 32.53 20.43 26.91
CA THR A 134 32.84 21.45 25.90
C THR A 134 34.34 21.66 25.86
N LEU A 135 34.98 21.34 24.73
CA LEU A 135 36.36 21.73 24.49
C LEU A 135 36.41 23.21 24.08
N ILE A 136 37.35 23.96 24.65
CA ILE A 136 37.53 25.39 24.33
C ILE A 136 38.95 25.57 23.78
N ASP A 137 39.05 26.00 22.51
CA ASP A 137 40.32 26.34 21.88
C ASP A 137 40.87 27.69 22.40
N ARG A 138 42.18 27.91 22.24
CA ARG A 138 42.93 29.13 22.60
C ARG A 138 42.39 30.43 21.97
N LYS A 139 41.42 30.34 21.05
CA LYS A 139 40.69 31.45 20.42
C LYS A 139 39.23 31.58 20.90
N ASP A 140 38.89 31.02 22.06
CA ASP A 140 37.53 30.98 22.66
C ASP A 140 36.47 30.33 21.75
N ASN A 141 36.86 29.41 20.87
CA ASN A 141 35.91 28.59 20.12
C ASN A 141 35.45 27.43 21.01
N VAL A 142 34.15 27.35 21.26
CA VAL A 142 33.51 26.25 22.03
C VAL A 142 33.09 25.13 21.08
N PHE A 143 33.55 23.91 21.36
CA PHE A 143 33.25 22.69 20.62
C PHE A 143 32.43 21.75 21.51
N ILE A 144 31.38 21.15 20.96
CA ILE A 144 30.54 20.14 21.64
C ILE A 144 30.80 18.80 20.96
N ILE A 145 31.18 17.79 21.75
CA ILE A 145 31.36 16.42 21.24
C ILE A 145 29.98 15.81 21.01
N SER A 146 29.61 15.61 19.74
CA SER A 146 28.27 15.18 19.32
C SER A 146 28.04 13.67 19.35
N ASN A 147 29.11 12.87 19.37
CA ASN A 147 29.01 11.41 19.41
C ASN A 147 30.20 10.80 20.17
N PHE A 148 29.97 10.36 21.40
CA PHE A 148 30.94 9.55 22.12
C PHE A 148 31.01 8.17 21.45
N LYS A 149 32.11 7.90 20.75
CA LYS A 149 32.43 6.57 20.22
C LYS A 149 32.76 5.64 21.39
N SER A 150 31.74 5.10 22.03
CA SER A 150 31.85 4.20 23.17
C SER A 150 32.70 2.98 22.80
N LYS A 151 33.56 2.54 23.73
CA LYS A 151 34.45 1.38 23.57
C LYS A 151 33.70 0.05 23.35
N TYR A 152 32.39 0.05 23.53
CA TYR A 152 31.46 -1.05 23.30
C TYR A 152 30.32 -0.55 22.39
N PRO A 153 29.71 -1.41 21.55
CA PRO A 153 28.55 -1.03 20.75
C PRO A 153 27.35 -0.76 21.68
N VAL A 154 27.04 0.52 21.91
CA VAL A 154 25.83 0.95 22.61
C VAL A 154 24.68 0.96 21.61
N LEU A 155 23.56 0.33 21.97
CA LEU A 155 22.34 0.35 21.18
C LEU A 155 21.73 1.77 21.22
N GLN A 156 21.94 2.54 20.15
CA GLN A 156 21.19 3.78 19.92
C GLN A 156 19.74 3.42 19.62
N LEU A 157 18.85 3.74 20.55
CA LEU A 157 17.43 3.43 20.47
C LEU A 157 16.65 4.69 20.07
N ASP A 158 15.99 4.65 18.91
CA ASP A 158 15.03 5.69 18.53
C ASP A 158 13.72 5.48 19.31
N LEU A 159 13.65 6.09 20.50
CA LEU A 159 12.48 6.05 21.36
C LEU A 159 11.25 6.74 20.72
N ARG A 160 11.45 7.67 19.78
CA ARG A 160 10.36 8.37 19.08
C ARG A 160 9.70 7.44 18.08
N LEU A 161 10.47 6.72 17.28
CA LEU A 161 9.94 5.69 16.38
C LEU A 161 9.09 4.65 17.13
N ILE A 162 9.57 4.21 18.30
CA ILE A 162 8.84 3.25 19.13
C ILE A 162 7.54 3.86 19.69
N SER A 163 7.59 5.10 20.18
CA SER A 163 6.42 5.84 20.65
C SER A 163 5.37 5.98 19.53
N ASP A 164 5.77 6.48 18.37
CA ASP A 164 4.88 6.70 17.22
C ASP A 164 4.27 5.36 16.76
N LEU A 165 5.06 4.29 16.65
CA LEU A 165 4.55 2.95 16.31
C LEU A 165 3.51 2.44 17.34
N VAL A 166 3.76 2.63 18.64
CA VAL A 166 2.82 2.25 19.70
C VAL A 166 1.52 3.05 19.58
N VAL A 167 1.59 4.37 19.36
CA VAL A 167 0.40 5.21 19.18
C VAL A 167 -0.38 4.79 17.93
N VAL A 168 0.28 4.48 16.80
CA VAL A 168 -0.38 3.95 15.60
C VAL A 168 -1.08 2.63 15.88
N ILE A 169 -0.42 1.64 16.49
CA ILE A 169 -1.00 0.32 16.74
C ILE A 169 -2.18 0.40 17.72
N VAL A 170 -2.03 1.15 18.82
CA VAL A 170 -3.10 1.32 19.83
C VAL A 170 -4.30 2.04 19.22
N SER A 171 -4.08 3.16 18.51
CA SER A 171 -5.17 3.90 17.88
C SER A 171 -5.87 3.08 16.79
N ALA A 172 -5.12 2.39 15.91
CA ALA A 172 -5.69 1.48 14.92
C ALA A 172 -6.51 0.38 15.58
N THR A 173 -6.03 -0.21 16.68
CA THR A 173 -6.78 -1.21 17.45
C THR A 173 -8.10 -0.62 17.99
N CYS A 174 -8.07 0.56 18.60
CA CYS A 174 -9.26 1.24 19.09
C CYS A 174 -10.26 1.58 17.97
N GLY A 175 -9.79 2.13 16.84
CA GLY A 175 -10.61 2.44 15.68
C GLY A 175 -11.21 1.19 15.02
N GLY A 176 -10.42 0.13 14.91
CA GLY A 176 -10.86 -1.17 14.43
C GLY A 176 -11.95 -1.79 15.31
N ILE A 177 -11.80 -1.75 16.64
CA ILE A 177 -12.83 -2.19 17.59
C ILE A 177 -14.10 -1.35 17.45
N ALA A 178 -13.99 -0.02 17.39
CA ALA A 178 -15.15 0.87 17.22
C ALA A 178 -15.93 0.56 15.92
N PHE A 179 -15.22 0.33 14.82
CA PHE A 179 -15.82 -0.02 13.54
C PHE A 179 -16.42 -1.44 13.54
N ALA A 180 -15.76 -2.41 14.18
CA ALA A 180 -16.30 -3.75 14.37
C ALA A 180 -17.63 -3.72 15.17
N CYS A 181 -17.68 -2.95 16.26
CA CYS A 181 -18.90 -2.73 17.05
C CYS A 181 -20.00 -2.03 16.25
N ALA A 182 -19.65 -1.12 15.34
CA ALA A 182 -20.60 -0.48 14.41
C ALA A 182 -21.05 -1.39 13.23
N GLY A 183 -20.55 -2.63 13.15
CA GLY A 183 -20.83 -3.56 12.05
C GLY A 183 -20.14 -3.20 10.73
N GLN A 184 -19.16 -2.28 10.78
CA GLN A 184 -18.40 -1.76 9.64
C GLN A 184 -17.10 -2.57 9.40
N PRO A 185 -16.44 -2.41 8.23
CA PRO A 185 -15.14 -3.05 7.98
C PRO A 185 -14.06 -2.51 8.93
N VAL A 186 -13.34 -3.42 9.59
CA VAL A 186 -12.27 -3.07 10.56
C VAL A 186 -11.16 -2.24 9.92
N LEU A 187 -10.85 -2.52 8.64
CA LEU A 187 -9.86 -1.81 7.83
C LEU A 187 -10.14 -0.30 7.72
N THR A 188 -11.41 0.09 7.65
CA THR A 188 -11.85 1.49 7.63
C THR A 188 -11.61 2.17 8.99
N GLY A 189 -11.71 1.41 10.08
CA GLY A 189 -11.36 1.87 11.43
C GLY A 189 -9.86 2.13 11.58
N TYR A 190 -8.99 1.31 10.99
CA TYR A 190 -7.54 1.54 10.97
C TYR A 190 -7.17 2.84 10.27
N LEU A 191 -7.74 3.07 9.08
CA LEU A 191 -7.50 4.28 8.29
C LEU A 191 -8.00 5.55 8.99
N LEU A 192 -9.20 5.52 9.59
CA LEU A 192 -9.74 6.69 10.29
C LEU A 192 -9.01 6.96 11.60
N ALA A 193 -8.55 5.93 12.32
CA ALA A 193 -7.67 6.11 13.47
C ALA A 193 -6.34 6.78 13.08
N GLY A 194 -5.74 6.35 11.98
CA GLY A 194 -4.56 6.99 11.41
C GLY A 194 -4.77 8.48 11.11
N SER A 195 -5.88 8.81 10.44
CA SER A 195 -6.24 10.21 10.11
C SER A 195 -6.50 11.07 11.35
N LEU A 196 -7.04 10.48 12.41
CA LEU A 196 -7.23 11.16 13.70
C LEU A 196 -5.91 11.41 14.43
N VAL A 197 -4.93 10.50 14.37
CA VAL A 197 -3.67 10.61 15.12
C VAL A 197 -2.60 11.41 14.37
N GLY A 198 -2.59 11.31 13.03
CA GLY A 198 -1.61 11.96 12.16
C GLY A 198 -1.66 13.50 12.20
N PRO A 199 -0.75 14.16 11.48
CA PRO A 199 -0.60 15.62 11.48
C PRO A 199 -1.86 16.35 10.97
N GLY A 200 -2.69 15.68 10.18
CA GLY A 200 -3.97 16.18 9.70
C GLY A 200 -5.14 16.10 10.68
N GLY A 201 -4.93 15.56 11.88
CA GLY A 201 -5.92 15.41 12.94
C GLY A 201 -5.44 15.99 14.27
N LEU A 202 -5.07 15.14 15.22
CA LEU A 202 -4.57 15.51 16.54
C LEU A 202 -3.07 15.85 16.58
N ASN A 203 -2.34 15.56 15.50
CA ASN A 203 -0.90 15.82 15.37
C ASN A 203 -0.07 15.26 16.55
N VAL A 204 -0.32 13.99 16.88
CA VAL A 204 0.39 13.27 17.95
C VAL A 204 1.72 12.69 17.44
N ILE A 205 1.75 12.31 16.15
CA ILE A 205 2.91 11.74 15.46
C ILE A 205 3.63 12.83 14.69
N SER A 206 4.94 12.96 14.88
CA SER A 206 5.77 13.97 14.22
C SER A 206 6.62 13.40 13.09
N GLU A 207 7.04 12.13 13.17
CA GLU A 207 8.08 11.55 12.32
C GLU A 207 7.52 10.63 11.20
N MET A 208 6.62 11.18 10.37
CA MET A 208 5.84 10.46 9.35
C MET A 208 6.64 9.46 8.49
N VAL A 209 7.84 9.84 8.05
CA VAL A 209 8.68 9.08 7.09
C VAL A 209 9.13 7.73 7.66
N GLN A 210 9.46 7.68 8.95
CA GLN A 210 9.91 6.43 9.58
C GLN A 210 8.75 5.44 9.70
N VAL A 211 7.57 5.93 10.09
CA VAL A 211 6.33 5.12 10.20
C VAL A 211 5.87 4.63 8.82
N GLU A 212 5.96 5.46 7.77
CA GLU A 212 5.70 5.04 6.38
C GLU A 212 6.66 3.93 5.92
N THR A 213 7.94 4.03 6.27
CA THR A 213 8.94 3.00 5.95
C THR A 213 8.61 1.65 6.59
N VAL A 214 8.16 1.63 7.85
CA VAL A 214 7.69 0.40 8.51
C VAL A 214 6.38 -0.11 7.90
N ALA A 215 5.47 0.80 7.54
CA ALA A 215 4.21 0.49 6.86
C ALA A 215 4.40 -0.15 5.47
N GLN A 216 5.50 0.12 4.77
CA GLN A 216 5.81 -0.51 3.48
C GLN A 216 5.96 -2.03 3.58
N PHE A 217 6.39 -2.58 4.73
CA PHE A 217 6.35 -4.04 4.97
C PHE A 217 4.91 -4.58 4.96
N GLY A 218 3.92 -3.78 5.35
CA GLY A 218 2.51 -4.12 5.23
C GLY A 218 2.04 -4.31 3.81
N VAL A 219 2.51 -3.46 2.89
CA VAL A 219 2.27 -3.66 1.45
C VAL A 219 2.85 -4.99 0.98
N ILE A 220 4.12 -5.25 1.33
CA ILE A 220 4.86 -6.45 0.94
C ILE A 220 4.12 -7.72 1.41
N PHE A 221 3.76 -7.80 2.70
CA PHE A 221 3.09 -8.98 3.24
C PHE A 221 1.63 -9.11 2.79
N LEU A 222 0.93 -8.00 2.56
CA LEU A 222 -0.42 -7.99 2.01
C LEU A 222 -0.45 -8.56 0.58
N LEU A 223 0.46 -8.10 -0.28
CA LEU A 223 0.57 -8.58 -1.66
C LEU A 223 1.13 -9.99 -1.76
N PHE A 224 2.06 -10.37 -0.87
CA PHE A 224 2.54 -11.74 -0.75
C PHE A 224 1.42 -12.72 -0.40
N ALA A 225 0.60 -12.40 0.60
CA ALA A 225 -0.54 -13.23 0.97
C ALA A 225 -1.62 -13.28 -0.11
N LEU A 226 -1.89 -12.17 -0.80
CA LEU A 226 -2.76 -12.15 -1.97
C LEU A 226 -2.22 -13.07 -3.08
N GLY A 227 -0.90 -13.08 -3.30
CA GLY A 227 -0.22 -14.02 -4.18
C GLY A 227 -0.34 -15.48 -3.73
N LEU A 228 -0.31 -15.76 -2.41
CA LEU A 228 -0.54 -17.09 -1.84
C LEU A 228 -2.00 -17.56 -2.01
N GLU A 229 -2.96 -16.65 -1.94
CA GLU A 229 -4.39 -16.92 -2.18
C GLU A 229 -4.71 -17.21 -3.65
N PHE A 230 -3.81 -16.85 -4.59
CA PHE A 230 -3.95 -17.10 -6.02
C PHE A 230 -3.88 -18.60 -6.35
N SER A 231 -5.06 -19.23 -6.42
CA SER A 231 -5.21 -20.64 -6.74
C SER A 231 -5.77 -20.85 -8.15
N THR A 232 -4.96 -21.44 -9.02
CA THR A 232 -5.36 -21.77 -10.41
C THR A 232 -6.53 -22.76 -10.50
N THR A 233 -6.74 -23.58 -9.46
CA THR A 233 -7.89 -24.48 -9.35
C THR A 233 -9.16 -23.74 -8.95
N LYS A 234 -9.09 -22.77 -8.02
CA LYS A 234 -10.24 -21.88 -7.73
C LYS A 234 -10.67 -21.13 -8.99
N LEU A 235 -9.72 -20.58 -9.76
CA LEU A 235 -9.99 -19.82 -10.99
C LEU A 235 -10.67 -20.67 -12.09
N ARG A 236 -10.34 -21.97 -12.20
CA ARG A 236 -10.93 -22.88 -13.20
C ARG A 236 -12.42 -23.20 -12.97
N VAL A 237 -12.88 -23.13 -11.72
CA VAL A 237 -14.30 -23.32 -11.37
C VAL A 237 -15.14 -22.10 -11.74
N VAL A 238 -14.51 -20.93 -11.85
CA VAL A 238 -15.19 -19.69 -12.23
C VAL A 238 -15.46 -19.68 -13.73
N ARG A 239 -16.72 -19.44 -14.11
CA ARG A 239 -17.15 -19.40 -15.52
C ARG A 239 -16.34 -18.39 -16.31
N ALA A 240 -16.10 -18.66 -17.60
CA ALA A 240 -15.33 -17.79 -18.52
C ALA A 240 -15.74 -16.31 -18.47
N VAL A 241 -17.01 -16.03 -18.16
CA VAL A 241 -17.61 -14.71 -17.95
C VAL A 241 -16.92 -13.89 -16.86
N ALA A 242 -16.56 -14.51 -15.73
CA ALA A 242 -15.96 -13.79 -14.61
C ALA A 242 -14.51 -13.38 -14.93
N ILE A 243 -13.76 -14.28 -15.58
CA ILE A 243 -12.37 -14.06 -16.01
C ILE A 243 -12.34 -13.04 -17.17
N LEU A 244 -13.04 -13.34 -18.26
CA LEU A 244 -12.99 -12.48 -19.45
C LEU A 244 -13.75 -11.16 -19.23
N GLY A 245 -14.88 -11.20 -18.51
CA GLY A 245 -15.65 -10.00 -18.15
C GLY A 245 -14.95 -9.13 -17.12
N GLY A 246 -14.30 -9.71 -16.10
CA GLY A 246 -13.50 -8.94 -15.16
C GLY A 246 -12.31 -8.25 -15.83
N LEU A 247 -11.59 -8.96 -16.71
CA LEU A 247 -10.48 -8.37 -17.48
C LEU A 247 -10.99 -7.27 -18.42
N LEU A 248 -12.09 -7.53 -19.13
CA LEU A 248 -12.73 -6.57 -20.02
C LEU A 248 -13.23 -5.33 -19.27
N GLN A 249 -13.75 -5.48 -18.04
CA GLN A 249 -14.12 -4.36 -17.17
C GLN A 249 -12.91 -3.49 -16.82
N ILE A 250 -11.79 -4.08 -16.37
CA ILE A 250 -10.57 -3.33 -16.03
C ILE A 250 -10.06 -2.58 -17.26
N LEU A 251 -9.96 -3.25 -18.41
CA LEU A 251 -9.57 -2.65 -19.69
C LEU A 251 -10.52 -1.53 -20.14
N PHE A 252 -11.83 -1.71 -19.98
CA PHE A 252 -12.83 -0.71 -20.34
C PHE A 252 -12.72 0.53 -19.44
N PHE A 253 -12.49 0.35 -18.14
CA PHE A 253 -12.25 1.46 -17.21
C PHE A 253 -10.97 2.22 -17.53
N MET A 254 -9.85 1.51 -17.76
CA MET A 254 -8.59 2.11 -18.20
C MET A 254 -8.75 2.93 -19.48
N CYS A 255 -9.45 2.37 -20.49
CA CYS A 255 -9.71 3.07 -21.75
C CYS A 255 -10.64 4.28 -21.55
N LEU A 256 -11.75 4.13 -20.83
CA LEU A 256 -12.73 5.19 -20.58
C LEU A 256 -12.08 6.39 -19.86
N CYS A 257 -11.36 6.14 -18.77
CA CYS A 257 -10.71 7.20 -18.01
C CYS A 257 -9.51 7.80 -18.75
N GLY A 258 -8.74 7.01 -19.52
CA GLY A 258 -7.68 7.51 -20.40
C GLY A 258 -8.20 8.45 -21.50
N VAL A 259 -9.32 8.12 -22.14
CA VAL A 259 -9.98 8.97 -23.14
C VAL A 259 -10.54 10.24 -22.50
N ILE A 260 -11.17 10.14 -21.33
CA ILE A 260 -11.68 11.32 -20.59
C ILE A 260 -10.53 12.26 -20.20
N ALA A 261 -9.43 11.74 -19.63
CA ALA A 261 -8.28 12.56 -19.28
C ALA A 261 -7.69 13.27 -20.50
N SER A 262 -7.50 12.56 -21.62
CA SER A 262 -7.02 13.15 -22.87
C SER A 262 -7.98 14.19 -23.45
N ALA A 263 -9.30 14.04 -23.27
CA ALA A 263 -10.30 15.00 -23.73
C ALA A 263 -10.34 16.26 -22.86
N CYS A 264 -10.04 16.14 -21.56
CA CYS A 264 -9.90 17.26 -20.62
C CYS A 264 -8.51 17.93 -20.64
N GLY A 265 -7.60 17.51 -21.53
CA GLY A 265 -6.23 18.05 -21.61
C GLY A 265 -5.25 17.54 -20.55
N GLY A 266 -5.66 16.54 -19.74
CA GLY A 266 -4.80 15.87 -18.77
C GLY A 266 -3.90 14.80 -19.38
N ARG A 267 -3.00 14.22 -18.58
CA ARG A 267 -2.09 13.16 -19.03
C ARG A 267 -2.84 11.85 -19.25
N THR A 268 -2.74 11.26 -20.43
CA THR A 268 -3.40 9.98 -20.74
C THR A 268 -2.95 8.84 -19.81
N SER A 269 -1.68 8.82 -19.38
CA SER A 269 -1.17 7.82 -18.44
C SER A 269 -1.81 7.92 -17.05
N GLU A 270 -2.03 9.13 -16.55
CA GLU A 270 -2.77 9.40 -15.31
C GLU A 270 -4.24 8.96 -15.45
N GLY A 271 -4.89 9.27 -16.57
CA GLY A 271 -6.25 8.80 -16.85
C GLY A 271 -6.38 7.27 -16.91
N VAL A 272 -5.42 6.58 -17.54
CA VAL A 272 -5.37 5.11 -17.57
C VAL A 272 -5.17 4.55 -16.16
N PHE A 273 -4.29 5.15 -15.35
CA PHE A 273 -4.12 4.77 -13.95
C PHE A 273 -5.41 4.96 -13.13
N ILE A 274 -6.07 6.11 -13.25
CA ILE A 274 -7.34 6.38 -12.57
C ILE A 274 -8.39 5.34 -12.96
N GLY A 275 -8.45 4.95 -14.23
CA GLY A 275 -9.31 3.86 -14.69
C GLY A 275 -8.98 2.52 -14.02
N ALA A 276 -7.71 2.13 -13.99
CA ALA A 276 -7.27 0.92 -13.30
C ALA A 276 -7.65 0.94 -11.81
N PHE A 277 -7.35 2.04 -11.11
CA PHE A 277 -7.68 2.28 -9.70
C PHE A 277 -9.19 2.18 -9.44
N LEU A 278 -10.03 2.89 -10.21
CA LEU A 278 -11.49 2.85 -10.03
C LEU A 278 -12.10 1.49 -10.39
N SER A 279 -11.46 0.71 -11.26
CA SER A 279 -11.96 -0.62 -11.61
C SER A 279 -11.97 -1.60 -10.42
N MET A 280 -11.03 -1.43 -9.48
CA MET A 280 -10.84 -2.26 -8.29
C MET A 280 -12.01 -2.17 -7.32
N SER A 281 -12.43 -3.30 -6.75
CA SER A 281 -13.56 -3.40 -5.82
C SER A 281 -13.15 -4.19 -4.57
N SER A 282 -13.76 -3.91 -3.42
CA SER A 282 -13.49 -4.58 -2.16
C SER A 282 -13.99 -6.02 -2.17
N THR A 283 -13.11 -6.98 -1.93
CA THR A 283 -13.47 -8.40 -1.88
C THR A 283 -14.04 -8.78 -0.52
N ALA A 284 -13.37 -8.39 0.58
CA ALA A 284 -13.77 -8.78 1.93
C ALA A 284 -15.20 -8.30 2.29
N VAL A 285 -15.53 -7.06 1.94
CA VAL A 285 -16.84 -6.47 2.27
C VAL A 285 -17.96 -7.11 1.46
N VAL A 286 -17.76 -7.29 0.15
CA VAL A 286 -18.77 -7.89 -0.74
C VAL A 286 -18.99 -9.36 -0.39
N TYR A 287 -17.92 -10.12 -0.16
CA TYR A 287 -18.02 -11.53 0.20
C TYR A 287 -18.83 -11.72 1.48
N LYS A 288 -18.59 -10.90 2.51
CA LYS A 288 -19.36 -10.89 3.76
C LYS A 288 -20.86 -10.64 3.49
N PHE A 289 -21.22 -9.64 2.70
CA PHE A 289 -22.63 -9.37 2.37
C PHE A 289 -23.29 -10.48 1.55
N LEU A 290 -22.59 -11.10 0.61
CA LEU A 290 -23.11 -12.25 -0.15
C LEU A 290 -23.33 -13.47 0.75
N MET A 291 -22.45 -13.68 1.74
CA MET A 291 -22.56 -14.76 2.73
C MET A 291 -23.73 -14.51 3.70
N GLU A 292 -23.87 -13.32 4.27
CA GLU A 292 -25.01 -12.92 5.12
C GLU A 292 -26.37 -13.06 4.40
N LYS A 293 -26.40 -12.87 3.08
CA LYS A 293 -27.58 -13.05 2.23
C LYS A 293 -27.74 -14.48 1.68
N ASN A 294 -26.91 -15.45 2.09
CA ASN A 294 -26.87 -16.82 1.55
C ASN A 294 -26.87 -16.87 -0.01
N SER A 295 -26.32 -15.83 -0.64
CA SER A 295 -26.41 -15.59 -2.09
C SER A 295 -25.12 -15.95 -2.84
N THR A 296 -24.11 -16.45 -2.14
CA THR A 296 -22.83 -16.96 -2.69
C THR A 296 -23.04 -18.01 -3.80
N ASN A 297 -23.99 -18.93 -3.60
CA ASN A 297 -24.33 -19.98 -4.56
C ASN A 297 -25.28 -19.51 -5.69
N ALA A 298 -25.86 -18.32 -5.60
CA ALA A 298 -26.72 -17.78 -6.65
C ALA A 298 -25.91 -17.33 -7.86
N LEU A 299 -26.53 -17.30 -9.05
CA LEU A 299 -25.87 -16.91 -10.31
C LEU A 299 -25.16 -15.55 -10.23
N HIS A 300 -25.80 -14.55 -9.60
CA HIS A 300 -25.19 -13.24 -9.42
C HIS A 300 -24.02 -13.28 -8.43
N GLY A 301 -24.11 -14.08 -7.36
CA GLY A 301 -23.05 -14.25 -6.37
C GLY A 301 -21.81 -14.93 -6.96
N GLN A 302 -21.98 -16.02 -7.71
CA GLN A 302 -20.89 -16.72 -8.38
C GLN A 302 -20.14 -15.82 -9.38
N VAL A 303 -20.85 -14.99 -10.16
CA VAL A 303 -20.22 -14.02 -11.08
C VAL A 303 -19.49 -12.93 -10.30
N THR A 304 -20.11 -12.37 -9.25
CA THR A 304 -19.53 -11.32 -8.40
C THR A 304 -18.23 -11.80 -7.73
N ILE A 305 -18.27 -12.93 -7.02
CA ILE A 305 -17.09 -13.53 -6.35
C ILE A 305 -16.01 -13.87 -7.38
N GLY A 306 -16.42 -14.40 -8.54
CA GLY A 306 -15.51 -14.69 -9.63
C GLY A 306 -14.75 -13.49 -10.17
N THR A 307 -15.45 -12.36 -10.36
CA THR A 307 -14.84 -11.11 -10.80
C THR A 307 -13.94 -10.52 -9.73
N LEU A 308 -14.30 -10.60 -8.44
CA LEU A 308 -13.44 -10.16 -7.32
C LEU A 308 -12.11 -10.92 -7.28
N ILE A 309 -12.14 -12.25 -7.35
CA ILE A 309 -10.92 -13.08 -7.39
C ILE A 309 -10.00 -12.69 -8.56
N LEU A 310 -10.57 -12.35 -9.71
CA LEU A 310 -9.80 -11.86 -10.85
C LEU A 310 -9.23 -10.45 -10.60
N GLN A 311 -10.02 -9.55 -10.01
CA GLN A 311 -9.56 -8.19 -9.70
C GLN A 311 -8.38 -8.23 -8.74
N ASP A 312 -8.47 -9.00 -7.65
CA ASP A 312 -7.38 -9.18 -6.70
C ASP A 312 -6.13 -9.73 -7.40
N CYS A 313 -6.26 -10.79 -8.20
CA CYS A 313 -5.16 -11.29 -9.04
C CYS A 313 -4.57 -10.22 -9.98
N ALA A 314 -5.42 -9.36 -10.55
CA ALA A 314 -5.00 -8.30 -11.45
C ALA A 314 -4.23 -7.18 -10.73
N VAL A 315 -4.36 -7.01 -9.41
CA VAL A 315 -3.59 -6.02 -8.62
C VAL A 315 -2.09 -6.16 -8.87
N GLY A 316 -1.54 -7.38 -8.82
CA GLY A 316 -0.12 -7.63 -9.09
C GLY A 316 0.30 -7.26 -10.51
N LEU A 317 -0.58 -7.47 -11.49
CA LEU A 317 -0.36 -7.04 -12.89
C LEU A 317 -0.45 -5.52 -13.04
N LEU A 318 -1.35 -4.86 -12.31
CA LEU A 318 -1.45 -3.40 -12.30
C LEU A 318 -0.21 -2.76 -11.68
N PHE A 319 0.34 -3.31 -10.60
CA PHE A 319 1.64 -2.89 -10.04
C PHE A 319 2.77 -3.00 -11.07
N ALA A 320 2.81 -4.09 -11.84
CA ALA A 320 3.78 -4.25 -12.92
C ALA A 320 3.64 -3.20 -14.04
N MET A 321 2.43 -2.66 -14.24
CA MET A 321 2.17 -1.60 -15.22
C MET A 321 2.52 -0.19 -14.71
N LEU A 322 2.58 0.06 -13.40
CA LEU A 322 2.84 1.42 -12.86
C LEU A 322 4.17 2.04 -13.34
N PRO A 323 5.33 1.33 -13.31
CA PRO A 323 6.59 1.90 -13.82
C PRO A 323 6.57 2.17 -15.33
N VAL A 324 5.74 1.42 -16.08
CA VAL A 324 5.53 1.63 -17.51
C VAL A 324 4.74 2.95 -17.70
N LEU A 325 3.61 3.13 -16.99
CA LEU A 325 2.78 4.33 -17.06
C LEU A 325 3.49 5.61 -16.57
N GLY A 326 4.38 5.50 -15.58
CA GLY A 326 5.15 6.63 -15.03
C GLY A 326 6.32 7.12 -15.91
N GLY A 327 6.59 6.47 -17.05
CA GLY A 327 7.71 6.83 -17.93
C GLY A 327 7.60 8.23 -18.55
N THR A 328 8.44 9.15 -18.08
CA THR A 328 8.52 10.53 -18.60
C THR A 328 9.50 10.69 -19.77
N SER A 329 9.31 11.78 -20.52
CA SER A 329 10.13 12.30 -21.64
C SER A 329 9.96 11.62 -23.03
N GLY A 330 9.40 12.39 -23.98
CA GLY A 330 9.45 12.17 -25.43
C GLY A 330 8.74 10.94 -25.99
N VAL A 331 8.15 11.03 -27.20
CA VAL A 331 7.53 9.85 -27.84
C VAL A 331 8.58 8.76 -28.11
N MET A 332 9.76 9.12 -28.62
CA MET A 332 10.82 8.17 -28.93
C MET A 332 11.46 7.56 -27.67
N GLN A 333 11.80 8.41 -26.69
CA GLN A 333 12.50 8.00 -25.47
C GLN A 333 11.56 7.29 -24.48
N GLY A 334 10.31 7.72 -24.38
CA GLY A 334 9.24 7.01 -23.68
C GLY A 334 8.96 5.62 -24.25
N VAL A 335 8.92 5.46 -25.58
CA VAL A 335 8.78 4.12 -26.20
C VAL A 335 9.97 3.22 -25.85
N ILE A 336 11.21 3.71 -25.93
CA ILE A 336 12.40 2.92 -25.56
C ILE A 336 12.39 2.56 -24.07
N SER A 337 12.01 3.50 -23.19
CA SER A 337 11.90 3.27 -21.75
C SER A 337 10.80 2.25 -21.42
N MET A 338 9.60 2.41 -21.96
CA MET A 338 8.50 1.44 -21.81
C MET A 338 8.85 0.06 -22.35
N THR A 339 9.48 -0.03 -23.54
CA THR A 339 9.93 -1.32 -24.09
C THR A 339 10.97 -1.97 -23.19
N LYS A 340 11.93 -1.22 -22.65
CA LYS A 340 12.91 -1.75 -21.68
C LYS A 340 12.22 -2.29 -20.43
N SER A 341 11.35 -1.50 -19.80
CA SER A 341 10.61 -1.93 -18.59
C SER A 341 9.71 -3.14 -18.85
N LEU A 342 9.05 -3.20 -20.01
CA LEU A 342 8.22 -4.34 -20.41
C LEU A 342 9.07 -5.61 -20.66
N VAL A 343 10.24 -5.49 -21.30
CA VAL A 343 11.16 -6.61 -21.51
C VAL A 343 11.73 -7.12 -20.18
N VAL A 344 12.13 -6.22 -19.27
CA VAL A 344 12.59 -6.58 -17.92
C VAL A 344 11.48 -7.28 -17.13
N LEU A 345 10.24 -6.78 -17.20
CA LEU A 345 9.08 -7.40 -16.58
C LEU A 345 8.82 -8.82 -17.11
N ILE A 346 8.78 -9.01 -18.43
CA ILE A 346 8.55 -10.32 -19.06
C ILE A 346 9.70 -11.27 -18.71
N ALA A 347 10.95 -10.81 -18.75
CA ALA A 347 12.11 -11.62 -18.36
C ALA A 347 12.07 -12.01 -16.88
N PHE A 348 11.68 -11.10 -15.98
CA PHE A 348 11.52 -11.36 -14.56
C PHE A 348 10.42 -12.41 -14.31
N LEU A 349 9.23 -12.24 -14.88
CA LEU A 349 8.14 -13.21 -14.75
C LEU A 349 8.49 -14.58 -15.34
N ALA A 350 9.20 -14.63 -16.46
CA ALA A 350 9.70 -15.88 -17.06
C ALA A 350 10.74 -16.56 -16.15
N ALA A 351 11.71 -15.80 -15.63
CA ALA A 351 12.71 -16.31 -14.69
C ALA A 351 12.07 -16.86 -13.40
N LEU A 352 11.12 -16.12 -12.81
CA LEU A 352 10.38 -16.60 -11.64
C LEU A 352 9.53 -17.84 -11.95
N THR A 353 8.97 -17.97 -13.16
CA THR A 353 8.21 -19.16 -13.58
C THR A 353 9.11 -20.41 -13.75
N ILE A 354 10.37 -20.22 -14.12
CA ILE A 354 11.37 -21.29 -14.15
C ILE A 354 11.80 -21.63 -12.71
N LEU A 355 12.07 -20.61 -11.90
CA LEU A 355 12.52 -20.75 -10.51
C LEU A 355 11.45 -21.40 -9.61
N SER A 356 10.16 -21.13 -9.84
CA SER A 356 9.04 -21.72 -9.10
C SER A 356 8.84 -23.21 -9.34
N ARG A 357 9.26 -23.73 -10.51
CA ARG A 357 9.18 -25.16 -10.82
C ARG A 357 10.32 -25.97 -10.22
N THR A 358 11.48 -25.36 -10.04
CA THR A 358 12.71 -26.07 -9.64
C THR A 358 13.16 -25.74 -8.21
N CYS A 359 13.31 -24.47 -7.88
CA CYS A 359 13.90 -24.04 -6.62
C CYS A 359 12.88 -24.02 -5.48
N VAL A 360 11.68 -23.45 -5.69
CA VAL A 360 10.67 -23.32 -4.63
C VAL A 360 10.21 -24.66 -4.05
N PRO A 361 9.91 -25.71 -4.84
CA PRO A 361 9.46 -26.99 -4.29
C PRO A 361 10.60 -27.72 -3.54
N TRP A 362 11.84 -27.51 -3.97
CA TRP A 362 13.03 -28.04 -3.28
C TRP A 362 13.28 -27.30 -1.96
N PHE A 363 13.27 -25.97 -1.98
CA PHE A 363 13.45 -25.11 -0.80
C PHE A 363 12.36 -25.37 0.25
N LEU A 364 11.08 -25.39 -0.13
CA LEU A 364 9.99 -25.63 0.81
C LEU A 364 10.00 -27.06 1.39
N LYS A 365 10.36 -28.07 0.59
CA LYS A 365 10.52 -29.45 1.09
C LYS A 365 11.72 -29.59 2.02
N LEU A 366 12.86 -28.95 1.70
CA LEU A 366 14.02 -28.89 2.57
C LEU A 366 13.66 -28.21 3.89
N MET A 367 12.97 -27.06 3.83
CA MET A 367 12.52 -26.35 5.02
C MET A 367 11.61 -27.23 5.87
N ILE A 368 10.56 -27.86 5.32
CA ILE A 368 9.68 -28.74 6.10
C ILE A 368 10.45 -29.94 6.68
N SER A 369 11.39 -30.53 5.93
CA SER A 369 12.21 -31.65 6.42
C SER A 369 13.13 -31.25 7.58
N LEU A 370 13.59 -30.00 7.63
CA LEU A 370 14.41 -29.47 8.74
C LEU A 370 13.55 -28.91 9.88
N SER A 371 12.35 -28.41 9.57
CA SER A 371 11.40 -27.75 10.47
C SER A 371 10.41 -28.72 11.12
N SER A 372 10.71 -30.04 11.09
CA SER A 372 9.80 -31.12 11.54
C SER A 372 9.47 -31.12 13.05
N GLN A 373 9.93 -30.12 13.81
CA GLN A 373 9.61 -29.89 15.22
C GLN A 373 9.09 -28.47 15.56
N THR A 374 9.22 -27.47 14.68
CA THR A 374 8.77 -26.09 14.96
C THR A 374 8.20 -25.41 13.70
N ASN A 375 7.07 -24.72 13.81
CA ASN A 375 6.48 -23.95 12.69
C ASN A 375 7.21 -22.61 12.45
N GLU A 376 7.88 -22.08 13.48
CA GLU A 376 8.56 -20.79 13.48
C GLU A 376 9.62 -20.66 12.38
N LEU A 377 10.44 -21.70 12.19
CA LEU A 377 11.51 -21.68 11.19
C LEU A 377 10.95 -21.70 9.76
N TYR A 378 9.85 -22.42 9.52
CA TYR A 378 9.14 -22.40 8.23
C TYR A 378 8.49 -21.02 7.96
N GLN A 379 7.87 -20.41 8.98
CA GLN A 379 7.30 -19.06 8.88
C GLN A 379 8.38 -18.03 8.54
N LEU A 380 9.51 -18.07 9.24
CA LEU A 380 10.67 -17.20 8.97
C LEU A 380 11.25 -17.42 7.56
N ALA A 381 11.37 -18.68 7.11
CA ALA A 381 11.86 -18.99 5.77
C ALA A 381 10.92 -18.51 4.66
N SER A 382 9.61 -18.57 4.87
CA SER A 382 8.60 -18.02 3.96
C SER A 382 8.71 -16.49 3.85
N VAL A 383 8.81 -15.80 5.00
CA VAL A 383 9.02 -14.35 5.07
C VAL A 383 10.34 -13.95 4.40
N ALA A 384 11.43 -14.66 4.68
CA ALA A 384 12.73 -14.41 4.07
C ALA A 384 12.71 -14.61 2.55
N PHE A 385 12.04 -15.65 2.05
CA PHE A 385 11.85 -15.86 0.61
C PHE A 385 11.05 -14.72 -0.03
N CYS A 386 9.94 -14.30 0.58
CA CYS A 386 9.15 -13.15 0.12
C CYS A 386 10.02 -11.89 0.01
N LEU A 387 10.76 -11.55 1.08
CA LEU A 387 11.61 -10.36 1.12
C LEU A 387 12.76 -10.42 0.11
N LEU A 388 13.38 -11.58 -0.08
CA LEU A 388 14.46 -11.78 -1.06
C LEU A 388 13.97 -11.58 -2.50
N VAL A 389 12.81 -12.13 -2.85
CA VAL A 389 12.21 -11.94 -4.19
C VAL A 389 11.73 -10.50 -4.38
N ALA A 390 11.13 -9.88 -3.36
CA ALA A 390 10.76 -8.45 -3.38
C ALA A 390 11.98 -7.56 -3.64
N TRP A 391 13.04 -7.72 -2.86
CA TRP A 391 14.30 -6.98 -3.00
C TRP A 391 14.97 -7.22 -4.36
N THR A 392 14.93 -8.45 -4.88
CA THR A 392 15.44 -8.76 -6.22
C THR A 392 14.64 -8.04 -7.31
N SER A 393 13.31 -7.92 -7.15
CA SER A 393 12.45 -7.18 -8.09
C SER A 393 12.75 -5.68 -8.09
N ASP A 394 12.94 -5.09 -6.90
CA ASP A 394 13.33 -3.69 -6.74
C ASP A 394 14.71 -3.39 -7.35
N LYS A 395 15.71 -4.28 -7.14
CA LYS A 395 17.03 -4.18 -7.80
C LYS A 395 16.98 -4.27 -9.33
N LEU A 396 15.93 -4.83 -9.91
CA LEU A 396 15.70 -4.86 -11.36
C LEU A 396 14.94 -3.62 -11.87
N GLY A 397 14.62 -2.66 -11.01
CA GLY A 397 13.88 -1.44 -11.36
C GLY A 397 12.37 -1.65 -11.55
N LEU A 398 11.81 -2.69 -10.93
CA LEU A 398 10.38 -2.99 -10.96
C LEU A 398 9.70 -2.40 -9.71
N SER A 399 9.32 -3.25 -8.74
CA SER A 399 8.72 -2.80 -7.47
C SER A 399 8.77 -3.93 -6.43
N LEU A 400 8.89 -3.57 -5.14
CA LEU A 400 8.82 -4.50 -4.01
C LEU A 400 7.45 -5.23 -3.99
N GLU A 401 6.42 -4.49 -4.38
CA GLU A 401 5.03 -4.89 -4.53
C GLU A 401 4.85 -6.03 -5.55
N LEU A 402 5.45 -5.89 -6.74
CA LEU A 402 5.42 -6.95 -7.75
C LEU A 402 6.20 -8.18 -7.31
N GLY A 403 7.40 -8.00 -6.73
CA GLY A 403 8.23 -9.12 -6.29
C GLY A 403 7.58 -9.93 -5.17
N SER A 404 6.95 -9.27 -4.19
CA SER A 404 6.22 -9.94 -3.10
C SER A 404 4.98 -10.68 -3.59
N PHE A 405 4.15 -10.06 -4.44
CA PHE A 405 3.03 -10.75 -5.10
C PHE A 405 3.51 -11.98 -5.89
N ALA A 406 4.57 -11.83 -6.70
CA ALA A 406 5.10 -12.92 -7.49
C ALA A 406 5.65 -14.05 -6.61
N ALA A 407 6.35 -13.74 -5.51
CA ALA A 407 6.80 -14.73 -4.52
C ALA A 407 5.63 -15.56 -3.97
N GLY A 408 4.50 -14.91 -3.68
CA GLY A 408 3.26 -15.56 -3.23
C GLY A 408 2.74 -16.53 -4.29
N VAL A 409 2.61 -16.07 -5.53
CA VAL A 409 2.16 -16.90 -6.67
C VAL A 409 3.09 -18.10 -6.88
N MET A 410 4.42 -17.93 -6.75
CA MET A 410 5.38 -19.03 -6.87
C MET A 410 5.11 -20.13 -5.84
N ILE A 411 4.87 -19.77 -4.58
CA ILE A 411 4.55 -20.73 -3.51
C ILE A 411 3.14 -21.32 -3.69
N ALA A 412 2.16 -20.52 -4.13
CA ALA A 412 0.78 -20.95 -4.38
C ALA A 412 0.64 -22.04 -5.46
N THR A 413 1.63 -22.15 -6.37
CA THR A 413 1.69 -23.26 -7.34
C THR A 413 2.15 -24.59 -6.75
N THR A 414 2.57 -24.63 -5.48
CA THR A 414 2.93 -25.85 -4.76
C THR A 414 1.82 -26.30 -3.82
N ASP A 415 1.80 -27.59 -3.45
CA ASP A 415 0.83 -28.17 -2.52
C ASP A 415 0.85 -27.53 -1.11
N LEU A 416 1.85 -26.70 -0.82
CA LEU A 416 2.11 -26.07 0.47
C LEU A 416 1.54 -24.64 0.57
N GLY A 417 0.99 -24.08 -0.52
CA GLY A 417 0.54 -22.68 -0.56
C GLY A 417 -0.46 -22.30 0.54
N GLN A 418 -1.43 -23.17 0.84
CA GLN A 418 -2.39 -22.92 1.92
C GLN A 418 -1.73 -22.96 3.30
N HIS A 419 -0.85 -23.93 3.57
CA HIS A 419 -0.10 -23.98 4.83
C HIS A 419 0.80 -22.73 4.99
N THR A 420 1.40 -22.25 3.90
CA THR A 420 2.16 -20.98 3.93
C THR A 420 1.27 -19.79 4.28
N LEU A 421 0.07 -19.70 3.70
CA LEU A 421 -0.87 -18.62 3.96
C LEU A 421 -1.28 -18.57 5.44
N GLU A 422 -1.63 -19.72 6.03
CA GLU A 422 -2.01 -19.83 7.45
C GLU A 422 -0.90 -19.36 8.40
N GLN A 423 0.38 -19.59 8.06
CA GLN A 423 1.53 -19.12 8.85
C GLN A 423 1.85 -17.63 8.63
N VAL A 424 1.55 -17.07 7.45
CA VAL A 424 1.86 -15.67 7.10
C VAL A 424 0.73 -14.72 7.48
N GLU A 425 -0.51 -15.22 7.58
CA GLU A 425 -1.72 -14.45 7.90
C GLU A 425 -1.59 -13.56 9.17
N PRO A 426 -1.02 -13.99 10.31
CA PRO A 426 -0.83 -13.12 11.47
C PRO A 426 0.07 -11.92 11.18
N ILE A 427 1.17 -12.13 10.45
CA ILE A 427 2.13 -11.09 10.05
C ILE A 427 1.46 -10.11 9.08
N ARG A 428 0.77 -10.65 8.06
CA ARG A 428 -0.05 -9.90 7.11
C ARG A 428 -1.03 -8.99 7.84
N ASN A 429 -1.82 -9.53 8.76
CA ASN A 429 -2.88 -8.79 9.45
C ASN A 429 -2.32 -7.65 10.31
N MET A 430 -1.22 -7.87 11.03
CA MET A 430 -0.55 -6.85 11.84
C MET A 430 0.01 -5.71 10.97
N PHE A 431 0.81 -6.04 9.96
CA PHE A 431 1.42 -5.01 9.12
C PHE A 431 0.41 -4.34 8.17
N ALA A 432 -0.68 -5.00 7.76
CA ALA A 432 -1.77 -4.35 7.04
C ALA A 432 -2.48 -3.29 7.90
N ALA A 433 -2.66 -3.53 9.21
CA ALA A 433 -3.20 -2.52 10.11
C ALA A 433 -2.28 -1.29 10.23
N LEU A 434 -0.96 -1.52 10.39
CA LEU A 434 0.05 -0.45 10.34
C LEU A 434 0.01 0.33 9.03
N PHE A 435 -0.08 -0.37 7.90
CA PHE A 435 -0.11 0.24 6.57
C PHE A 435 -1.33 1.13 6.35
N LEU A 436 -2.54 0.63 6.65
CA LEU A 436 -3.76 1.42 6.49
C LEU A 436 -3.84 2.58 7.48
N ALA A 437 -3.34 2.42 8.71
CA ALA A 437 -3.24 3.52 9.65
C ALA A 437 -2.22 4.58 9.16
N SER A 438 -1.08 4.17 8.59
CA SER A 438 -0.08 5.09 8.04
C SER A 438 -0.60 5.90 6.85
N ILE A 439 -1.31 5.26 5.90
CA ILE A 439 -2.06 5.98 4.86
C ILE A 439 -3.08 6.93 5.47
N GLY A 440 -3.77 6.49 6.53
CA GLY A 440 -4.69 7.31 7.30
C GLY A 440 -4.06 8.63 7.74
N MET A 441 -2.82 8.61 8.24
CA MET A 441 -2.11 9.82 8.70
C MET A 441 -1.88 10.86 7.60
N LEU A 442 -1.82 10.45 6.32
CA LEU A 442 -1.74 11.34 5.16
C LEU A 442 -3.07 12.05 4.85
N ILE A 443 -4.18 11.58 5.43
CA ILE A 443 -5.51 12.15 5.21
C ILE A 443 -5.75 13.29 6.20
N HIS A 444 -5.76 14.52 5.70
CA HIS A 444 -6.18 15.69 6.47
C HIS A 444 -7.69 15.66 6.75
N VAL A 445 -8.07 15.53 8.02
CA VAL A 445 -9.48 15.51 8.47
C VAL A 445 -10.20 16.80 8.05
N HIS A 446 -9.51 17.95 8.11
CA HIS A 446 -10.05 19.23 7.70
C HIS A 446 -10.37 19.29 6.20
N PHE A 447 -9.54 18.69 5.34
CA PHE A 447 -9.80 18.58 3.90
C PHE A 447 -11.05 17.72 3.62
N LEU A 448 -11.17 16.58 4.31
CA LEU A 448 -12.36 15.71 4.22
C LEU A 448 -13.65 16.42 4.62
N TRP A 449 -13.59 17.27 5.66
CA TRP A 449 -14.76 17.99 6.13
C TRP A 449 -15.15 19.14 5.20
N ASN A 450 -14.18 19.93 4.73
CA ASN A 450 -14.42 21.08 3.85
C ASN A 450 -14.89 20.69 2.45
N HIS A 451 -14.45 19.53 1.94
CA HIS A 451 -14.78 19.02 0.60
C HIS A 451 -15.67 17.77 0.63
N VAL A 452 -16.45 17.59 1.72
CA VAL A 452 -17.35 16.44 1.89
C VAL A 452 -18.40 16.33 0.77
N ASP A 453 -18.79 17.48 0.20
CA ASP A 453 -19.70 17.61 -0.94
C ASP A 453 -19.08 17.05 -2.24
N ILE A 454 -17.85 17.46 -2.56
CA ILE A 454 -17.09 16.97 -3.73
C ILE A 454 -16.78 15.48 -3.57
N LEU A 455 -16.37 15.04 -2.37
CA LEU A 455 -16.09 13.65 -2.07
C LEU A 455 -17.35 12.78 -2.18
N LEU A 456 -18.50 13.24 -1.67
CA LEU A 456 -19.76 12.52 -1.78
C LEU A 456 -20.25 12.46 -3.23
N ALA A 457 -20.14 13.56 -3.98
CA ALA A 457 -20.43 13.59 -5.42
C ALA A 457 -19.53 12.61 -6.21
N SER A 458 -18.24 12.57 -5.89
CA SER A 458 -17.26 11.63 -6.44
C SER A 458 -17.66 10.17 -6.15
N VAL A 459 -17.98 9.82 -4.91
CA VAL A 459 -18.45 8.47 -4.54
C VAL A 459 -19.72 8.08 -5.28
N ILE A 460 -20.72 8.98 -5.36
CA ILE A 460 -21.97 8.73 -6.09
C ILE A 460 -21.68 8.51 -7.58
N LEU A 461 -20.81 9.33 -8.18
CA LEU A 461 -20.40 9.20 -9.58
C LEU A 461 -19.71 7.87 -9.85
N VAL A 462 -18.73 7.48 -9.02
CA VAL A 462 -18.03 6.19 -9.13
C VAL A 462 -19.01 5.02 -9.03
N VAL A 463 -19.92 5.05 -8.04
CA VAL A 463 -20.93 4.01 -7.85
C VAL A 463 -21.85 3.89 -9.08
N ILE A 464 -22.31 5.01 -9.65
CA ILE A 464 -23.14 5.02 -10.86
C ILE A 464 -22.36 4.47 -12.06
N VAL A 465 -21.14 4.97 -12.30
CA VAL A 465 -20.33 4.58 -13.46
C VAL A 465 -19.93 3.11 -13.38
N LYS A 466 -19.46 2.61 -12.22
CA LYS A 466 -19.19 1.18 -12.01
C LYS A 466 -20.44 0.34 -12.18
N THR A 467 -21.58 0.74 -11.60
CA THR A 467 -22.84 0.00 -11.79
C THR A 467 -23.19 -0.12 -13.28
N ILE A 468 -23.07 0.97 -14.06
CA ILE A 468 -23.39 0.98 -15.50
C ILE A 468 -22.40 0.10 -16.30
N VAL A 469 -21.09 0.33 -16.14
CA VAL A 469 -20.05 -0.39 -16.91
C VAL A 469 -20.12 -1.89 -16.64
N ILE A 470 -20.19 -2.29 -15.36
CA ILE A 470 -20.19 -3.69 -14.95
C ILE A 470 -21.49 -4.37 -15.40
N SER A 471 -22.64 -3.69 -15.27
CA SER A 471 -23.92 -4.22 -15.80
C SER A 471 -23.87 -4.38 -17.32
N ALA A 472 -23.24 -3.45 -18.05
CA ALA A 472 -23.11 -3.53 -19.50
C ALA A 472 -22.22 -4.71 -19.93
N VAL A 473 -21.08 -4.91 -19.26
CA VAL A 473 -20.18 -6.06 -19.49
C VAL A 473 -20.91 -7.37 -19.20
N VAL A 474 -21.50 -7.54 -18.01
CA VAL A 474 -22.20 -8.78 -17.61
C VAL A 474 -23.38 -9.08 -18.55
N LYS A 475 -24.10 -8.06 -19.01
CA LYS A 475 -25.17 -8.20 -20.01
C LYS A 475 -24.64 -8.60 -21.39
N GLY A 476 -23.45 -8.11 -21.80
CA GLY A 476 -22.77 -8.53 -23.02
C GLY A 476 -22.49 -10.03 -23.07
N PHE A 477 -22.30 -10.67 -21.91
CA PHE A 477 -22.18 -12.13 -21.76
C PHE A 477 -23.52 -12.89 -21.69
N GLY A 478 -24.66 -12.25 -22.02
CA GLY A 478 -25.97 -12.89 -22.15
C GLY A 478 -26.76 -13.09 -20.86
N TYR A 479 -26.35 -12.48 -19.74
CA TYR A 479 -27.11 -12.54 -18.49
C TYR A 479 -28.34 -11.62 -18.50
N ASN A 480 -29.37 -12.00 -17.75
CA ASN A 480 -30.58 -11.20 -17.57
C ASN A 480 -30.26 -9.84 -16.92
N ASN A 481 -30.99 -8.79 -17.29
CA ASN A 481 -30.85 -7.43 -16.75
C ASN A 481 -30.83 -7.40 -15.21
N LYS A 482 -31.67 -8.21 -14.53
CA LYS A 482 -31.73 -8.30 -13.06
C LYS A 482 -30.40 -8.79 -12.47
N THR A 483 -29.82 -9.83 -13.07
CA THR A 483 -28.50 -10.38 -12.69
C THR A 483 -27.39 -9.37 -12.97
N ALA A 484 -27.40 -8.74 -14.14
CA ALA A 484 -26.41 -7.74 -14.52
C ALA A 484 -26.38 -6.54 -13.56
N LEU A 485 -27.55 -5.99 -13.20
CA LEU A 485 -27.64 -4.90 -12.24
C LEU A 485 -27.19 -5.30 -10.83
N LEU A 486 -27.57 -6.50 -10.36
CA LEU A 486 -27.15 -7.02 -9.05
C LEU A 486 -25.62 -7.16 -8.94
N VAL A 487 -24.97 -7.70 -9.98
CA VAL A 487 -23.50 -7.78 -10.04
C VAL A 487 -22.90 -6.37 -10.10
N GLY A 488 -23.45 -5.50 -10.95
CA GLY A 488 -22.99 -4.11 -11.11
C GLY A 488 -23.01 -3.32 -9.81
N MET A 489 -24.11 -3.36 -9.06
CA MET A 489 -24.23 -2.68 -7.76
C MET A 489 -23.33 -3.31 -6.68
N SER A 490 -23.16 -4.63 -6.68
CA SER A 490 -22.31 -5.32 -5.69
C SER A 490 -20.82 -4.97 -5.84
N LEU A 491 -20.38 -4.68 -7.06
CA LEU A 491 -19.00 -4.31 -7.41
C LEU A 491 -18.79 -2.79 -7.56
N ALA A 492 -19.78 -1.96 -7.20
CA ALA A 492 -19.76 -0.52 -7.48
C ALA A 492 -18.90 0.33 -6.52
N GLN A 493 -18.37 -0.28 -5.46
CA GLN A 493 -17.50 0.36 -4.47
C GLN A 493 -16.01 0.21 -4.82
N ILE A 494 -15.14 1.02 -4.24
CA ILE A 494 -13.67 0.94 -4.45
C ILE A 494 -13.04 0.05 -3.37
N GLY A 495 -12.12 -0.83 -3.79
CA GLY A 495 -11.46 -1.81 -2.91
C GLY A 495 -10.31 -1.27 -2.07
N GLU A 496 -10.02 -1.96 -0.97
CA GLU A 496 -8.91 -1.68 -0.04
C GLU A 496 -7.53 -1.67 -0.73
N PHE A 497 -7.30 -2.57 -1.70
CA PHE A 497 -6.04 -2.63 -2.46
C PHE A 497 -5.82 -1.40 -3.36
N ALA A 498 -6.86 -0.61 -3.62
CA ALA A 498 -6.74 0.63 -4.37
C ALA A 498 -5.87 1.66 -3.62
N PHE A 499 -5.87 1.67 -2.28
CA PHE A 499 -4.96 2.52 -1.49
C PHE A 499 -3.49 2.20 -1.76
N VAL A 500 -3.16 0.91 -1.89
CA VAL A 500 -1.80 0.44 -2.19
C VAL A 500 -1.37 0.93 -3.58
N LEU A 501 -2.23 0.72 -4.58
CA LEU A 501 -1.98 1.17 -5.96
C LEU A 501 -1.81 2.70 -6.04
N LEU A 502 -2.63 3.45 -5.30
CA LEU A 502 -2.59 4.92 -5.25
C LEU A 502 -1.33 5.46 -4.57
N SER A 503 -0.92 4.87 -3.44
CA SER A 503 0.34 5.23 -2.78
C SER A 503 1.55 5.02 -3.70
N ARG A 504 1.62 3.87 -4.39
CA ARG A 504 2.73 3.60 -5.32
C ARG A 504 2.70 4.50 -6.56
N ALA A 505 1.52 4.84 -7.08
CA ALA A 505 1.40 5.78 -8.20
C ALA A 505 1.82 7.21 -7.83
N SER A 506 1.52 7.65 -6.59
CA SER A 506 2.01 8.92 -6.05
C SER A 506 3.54 8.95 -5.95
N ASN A 507 4.14 7.89 -5.41
CA ASN A 507 5.61 7.75 -5.33
C ASN A 507 6.29 7.78 -6.72
N LEU A 508 5.62 7.29 -7.77
CA LEU A 508 6.08 7.37 -9.15
C LEU A 508 5.74 8.70 -9.86
N HIS A 509 5.19 9.69 -9.14
CA HIS A 509 4.75 10.99 -9.68
C HIS A 509 3.77 10.88 -10.86
N LEU A 510 3.00 9.78 -10.90
CA LEU A 510 2.02 9.48 -11.95
C LEU A 510 0.68 10.22 -11.75
N VAL A 511 0.41 10.67 -10.53
CA VAL A 511 -0.83 11.33 -10.11
C VAL A 511 -0.47 12.65 -9.43
N GLU A 512 -1.17 13.74 -9.76
CA GLU A 512 -0.97 15.03 -9.09
C GLU A 512 -1.47 14.98 -7.63
N GLY A 513 -0.81 15.68 -6.70
CA GLY A 513 -1.15 15.67 -5.27
C GLY A 513 -2.62 15.99 -4.95
N LYS A 514 -3.24 16.92 -5.70
CA LYS A 514 -4.68 17.23 -5.57
C LYS A 514 -5.57 16.04 -5.92
N VAL A 515 -5.23 15.35 -7.02
CA VAL A 515 -5.93 14.14 -7.48
C VAL A 515 -5.70 12.98 -6.51
N TYR A 516 -4.49 12.84 -5.96
CA TYR A 516 -4.16 11.86 -4.93
C TYR A 516 -5.06 12.03 -3.70
N LEU A 517 -5.16 13.24 -3.11
CA LEU A 517 -6.06 13.50 -1.97
C LEU A 517 -7.54 13.21 -2.30
N LEU A 518 -8.00 13.59 -3.49
CA LEU A 518 -9.37 13.36 -3.94
C LEU A 518 -9.70 11.86 -4.06
N LEU A 519 -8.83 11.08 -4.71
CA LEU A 519 -8.99 9.64 -4.87
C LEU A 519 -8.90 8.90 -3.52
N LEU A 520 -7.96 9.33 -2.67
CA LEU A 520 -7.75 8.79 -1.33
C LEU A 520 -9.00 8.97 -0.45
N GLY A 521 -9.53 10.20 -0.39
CA GLY A 521 -10.78 10.51 0.32
C GLY A 521 -11.99 9.79 -0.30
N THR A 522 -12.06 9.69 -1.63
CA THR A 522 -13.16 8.99 -2.33
C THR A 522 -13.17 7.51 -1.96
N THR A 523 -12.02 6.82 -1.93
CA THR A 523 -11.96 5.40 -1.52
C THR A 523 -12.32 5.21 -0.06
N ALA A 524 -11.81 6.06 0.84
CA ALA A 524 -12.16 6.01 2.26
C ALA A 524 -13.68 6.15 2.48
N LEU A 525 -14.30 7.15 1.84
CA LEU A 525 -15.75 7.38 1.91
C LEU A 525 -16.55 6.28 1.19
N SER A 526 -16.03 5.70 0.09
CA SER A 526 -16.64 4.55 -0.61
C SER A 526 -16.73 3.31 0.31
N LEU A 527 -15.68 3.01 1.08
CA LEU A 527 -15.70 1.89 2.02
C LEU A 527 -16.69 2.12 3.17
N VAL A 528 -16.71 3.32 3.76
CA VAL A 528 -17.70 3.70 4.82
C VAL A 528 -19.15 3.59 4.30
N THR A 529 -19.40 4.01 3.06
CA THR A 529 -20.74 4.02 2.46
C THR A 529 -21.17 2.67 1.88
N THR A 530 -20.26 1.71 1.73
CA THR A 530 -20.54 0.39 1.11
C THR A 530 -21.67 -0.38 1.82
N PRO A 531 -21.74 -0.50 3.16
CA PRO A 531 -22.87 -1.13 3.84
C PRO A 531 -24.22 -0.45 3.60
N LEU A 532 -24.24 0.86 3.32
CA LEU A 532 -25.45 1.59 2.96
C LEU A 532 -25.86 1.26 1.52
N LEU A 533 -24.90 1.17 0.60
CA LEU A 533 -25.13 0.74 -0.78
C LEU A 533 -25.77 -0.66 -0.83
N PHE A 534 -25.27 -1.62 -0.05
CA PHE A 534 -25.87 -2.97 0.05
C PHE A 534 -27.31 -2.96 0.61
N LYS A 535 -27.65 -2.04 1.51
CA LYS A 535 -29.03 -1.83 1.98
C LYS A 535 -29.93 -1.21 0.91
N LEU A 536 -29.38 -0.43 -0.02
CA LEU A 536 -30.10 0.22 -1.12
C LEU A 536 -30.41 -0.71 -2.30
N ILE A 537 -29.62 -1.77 -2.53
CA ILE A 537 -29.84 -2.77 -3.61
C ILE A 537 -31.30 -3.23 -3.74
N PRO A 538 -31.98 -3.75 -2.69
CA PRO A 538 -33.37 -4.22 -2.81
C PRO A 538 -34.36 -3.09 -3.19
N ALA A 539 -34.14 -1.86 -2.73
CA ALA A 539 -34.98 -0.72 -3.09
C ALA A 539 -34.82 -0.34 -4.57
N VAL A 540 -33.58 -0.34 -5.07
CA VAL A 540 -33.29 -0.08 -6.49
C VAL A 540 -33.85 -1.19 -7.40
N VAL A 541 -33.75 -2.45 -6.99
CA VAL A 541 -34.37 -3.57 -7.73
C VAL A 541 -35.90 -3.42 -7.76
N HIS A 542 -36.54 -3.10 -6.63
CA HIS A 542 -37.98 -2.88 -6.57
C HIS A 542 -38.43 -1.70 -7.46
N LEU A 543 -37.69 -0.60 -7.45
CA LEU A 543 -37.92 0.55 -8.33
C LEU A 543 -37.75 0.15 -9.81
N GLY A 544 -36.76 -0.68 -10.14
CA GLY A 544 -36.55 -1.21 -11.50
C GLY A 544 -37.68 -2.14 -11.98
N ILE A 545 -38.31 -2.91 -11.07
CA ILE A 545 -39.52 -3.68 -11.37
C ILE A 545 -40.69 -2.74 -11.66
N LEU A 546 -40.88 -1.71 -10.82
CA LEU A 546 -41.96 -0.72 -10.96
C LEU A 546 -41.82 0.10 -12.26
N LEU A 547 -40.59 0.42 -12.67
CA LEU A 547 -40.26 1.05 -13.96
C LEU A 547 -40.35 0.10 -15.17
N ARG A 548 -40.82 -1.15 -15.01
CA ARG A 548 -40.86 -2.21 -16.04
C ARG A 548 -39.50 -2.48 -16.70
N TRP A 549 -38.40 -2.21 -16.01
CA TRP A 549 -37.04 -2.47 -16.53
C TRP A 549 -36.68 -3.95 -16.48
N PHE A 550 -37.37 -4.69 -15.60
CA PHE A 550 -37.43 -6.13 -15.53
C PHE A 550 -38.84 -6.60 -15.89
N SER A 551 -38.96 -7.76 -16.54
CA SER A 551 -40.24 -8.45 -16.63
C SER A 551 -40.65 -8.88 -15.20
N PRO A 552 -41.90 -8.66 -14.75
CA PRO A 552 -42.35 -9.19 -13.47
C PRO A 552 -42.18 -10.72 -13.48
N GLU A 553 -41.59 -11.28 -12.42
CA GLU A 553 -41.29 -12.70 -12.36
C GLU A 553 -42.56 -13.54 -12.39
N SER A 554 -42.67 -14.39 -13.42
CA SER A 554 -43.74 -15.35 -13.61
C SER A 554 -43.62 -16.47 -12.58
N GLN A 555 -44.30 -16.32 -11.43
CA GLN A 555 -44.79 -17.35 -10.49
C GLN A 555 -43.80 -18.36 -9.85
N VAL A 556 -42.60 -18.58 -10.37
CA VAL A 556 -41.70 -19.69 -9.96
C VAL A 556 -41.14 -19.51 -8.54
N GLU A 557 -40.80 -18.29 -8.12
CA GLU A 557 -40.26 -18.03 -6.77
C GLU A 557 -41.33 -18.21 -5.66
N LEU A 558 -42.61 -18.05 -6.01
CA LEU A 558 -43.74 -18.27 -5.11
C LEU A 558 -44.07 -19.77 -4.97
N VAL A 559 -43.89 -20.56 -6.05
CA VAL A 559 -43.98 -22.03 -6.01
C VAL A 559 -42.84 -22.62 -5.18
N LEU A 560 -41.58 -22.20 -5.41
CA LEU A 560 -40.42 -22.67 -4.62
C LEU A 560 -40.58 -22.37 -3.12
N LYS A 561 -41.10 -21.18 -2.77
CA LYS A 561 -41.37 -20.84 -1.36
C LYS A 561 -42.54 -21.64 -0.77
N GLY A 562 -43.54 -21.99 -1.60
CA GLY A 562 -44.63 -22.89 -1.23
C GLY A 562 -44.19 -24.35 -1.02
N ASP A 563 -43.28 -24.86 -1.85
CA ASP A 563 -42.77 -26.23 -1.75
C ASP A 563 -41.79 -26.42 -0.58
N VAL A 564 -40.97 -25.40 -0.26
CA VAL A 564 -40.15 -25.41 0.97
C VAL A 564 -41.04 -25.44 2.21
N LEU A 565 -42.10 -24.61 2.26
CA LEU A 565 -43.07 -24.62 3.36
C LEU A 565 -43.86 -25.95 3.46
N ARG A 566 -44.22 -26.58 2.32
CA ARG A 566 -44.81 -27.93 2.30
C ARG A 566 -43.83 -28.99 2.80
N SER A 567 -42.55 -28.91 2.45
CA SER A 567 -41.51 -29.86 2.87
C SER A 567 -41.29 -29.80 4.38
N ASP A 568 -41.14 -28.62 4.97
CA ASP A 568 -41.00 -28.46 6.42
C ASP A 568 -42.28 -28.85 7.17
N SER A 569 -43.46 -28.48 6.68
CA SER A 569 -44.74 -28.92 7.29
C SER A 569 -44.89 -30.45 7.27
N THR A 570 -44.42 -31.12 6.21
CA THR A 570 -44.46 -32.59 6.09
C THR A 570 -43.47 -33.24 7.06
N LYS A 571 -42.24 -32.73 7.17
CA LYS A 571 -41.25 -33.20 8.17
C LYS A 571 -41.76 -33.00 9.60
N GLN A 572 -42.40 -31.87 9.89
CA GLN A 572 -42.95 -31.56 11.20
C GLN A 572 -44.14 -32.46 11.56
N ARG A 573 -44.99 -32.84 10.57
CA ARG A 573 -46.01 -33.89 10.74
C ARG A 573 -45.41 -35.27 11.02
N ILE A 574 -44.38 -35.68 10.28
CA ILE A 574 -43.71 -36.97 10.49
C ILE A 574 -43.07 -37.02 11.89
N ALA A 575 -42.43 -35.93 12.32
CA ALA A 575 -41.86 -35.82 13.66
C ALA A 575 -42.91 -35.90 14.79
N LEU A 576 -44.11 -35.36 14.59
CA LEU A 576 -45.22 -35.50 15.55
C LEU A 576 -45.78 -36.92 15.59
N ILE A 577 -46.04 -37.54 14.44
CA ILE A 577 -46.55 -38.92 14.36
C ILE A 577 -45.56 -39.91 14.98
N SER A 578 -44.25 -39.72 14.75
CA SER A 578 -43.20 -40.53 15.37
C SER A 578 -43.11 -40.34 16.90
N LYS A 579 -43.61 -39.21 17.42
CA LYS A 579 -43.63 -38.92 18.87
C LYS A 579 -44.86 -39.53 19.54
N ASP A 580 -46.02 -39.51 18.87
CA ASP A 580 -47.24 -40.16 19.36
C ASP A 580 -47.10 -41.70 19.36
N LEU A 581 -46.43 -42.30 18.37
CA LEU A 581 -46.13 -43.74 18.39
C LEU A 581 -45.22 -44.15 19.57
N LEU A 582 -44.24 -43.32 19.94
CA LEU A 582 -43.34 -43.58 21.07
C LEU A 582 -44.00 -43.38 22.44
N ILE A 583 -45.19 -42.79 22.51
CA ILE A 583 -45.96 -42.62 23.76
C ILE A 583 -46.90 -43.83 23.98
N HIS A 584 -47.10 -44.69 22.97
CA HIS A 584 -48.03 -45.82 23.03
C HIS A 584 -47.39 -47.20 23.28
N GLU A 585 -46.04 -47.29 23.33
CA GLU A 585 -45.25 -48.48 23.73
C GLU A 585 -44.45 -48.26 25.04
N GLY A 586 -44.98 -47.45 25.97
CA GLY A 586 -44.38 -47.17 27.28
C GLY A 586 -45.17 -47.76 28.44
#